data_AF-A0A1S3DRK4-F1
#
_entry.id   AF-A0A1S3DRK4-F1
#
_cell.length_a   1.000
_cell.length_b   1.000
_cell.length_c   1.000
_cell.angle_alpha   90.00
_cell.angle_beta   90.00
_cell.angle_gamma   90.00
#
_symmetry.space_group_name_H-M   'P 1'
#
loop_
_entity.id
_entity.type
_entity.pdbx_description
1 polymer ?
#
loop_
_entity_poly.entity_id
_entity_poly.type
_entity_poly.pdbx_seq_one_letter_code
_entity_poly.pdbx_strand_id
1 'polypeptide(L)'
;MTSESIITEDIEIRHLKQYVVHELGIILNERDDWKKIMSIVTVDCDPLKPLKYSAKDIKIVERAGKRNFPERGCTDIFLDEWGTSGRRRPRLSDLIMFLKKAELHQAARYVEVDVLKKPESPGDNTEAAEWLQEVIQQEEANNKTEYIGELIAFTFCDLERATDGFNRKPYPRRGNKLGEGQFGTVYYGKLKNGMEIAVKTLENNANYSSLNSDNTEAAMIPILLFENE
;
A
#
# COMPACT_ATOMS: atom_id res chain seq x y z
N MET A 1 -3.46 29.66 15.02
CA MET A 1 -4.15 28.34 14.95
C MET A 1 -3.19 27.43 14.22
N THR A 2 -2.48 26.58 14.95
CA THR A 2 -1.58 25.58 14.36
C THR A 2 -2.43 24.56 13.64
N SER A 3 -2.32 24.48 12.32
CA SER A 3 -2.88 23.40 11.53
C SER A 3 -2.38 22.08 12.11
N GLU A 4 -3.23 21.33 12.81
CA GLU A 4 -2.93 19.96 13.18
C GLU A 4 -2.67 19.20 11.88
N SER A 5 -1.41 18.84 11.63
CA SER A 5 -1.08 18.03 10.47
C SER A 5 -1.85 16.72 10.59
N ILE A 6 -2.84 16.52 9.73
CA ILE A 6 -3.62 15.30 9.67
C ILE A 6 -2.64 14.14 9.45
N ILE A 7 -2.61 13.19 10.38
CA ILE A 7 -1.85 11.96 10.21
C ILE A 7 -2.72 11.05 9.35
N THR A 8 -2.16 10.53 8.28
CA THR A 8 -2.84 9.69 7.31
C THR A 8 -2.35 8.24 7.42
N GLU A 9 -3.09 7.29 6.87
CA GLU A 9 -2.75 5.87 6.90
C GLU A 9 -1.47 5.52 6.12
N ASP A 10 -1.11 6.34 5.14
CA ASP A 10 0.03 6.14 4.28
C ASP A 10 1.35 6.68 4.86
N ILE A 11 1.31 7.36 6.02
CA ILE A 11 2.51 7.83 6.70
C ILE A 11 3.44 6.64 7.00
N GLU A 12 4.72 6.78 6.68
CA GLU A 12 5.72 5.79 7.05
C GLU A 12 5.91 5.75 8.56
N ILE A 13 6.10 4.55 9.13
CA ILE A 13 6.25 4.36 10.59
C ILE A 13 7.38 5.23 11.17
N ARG A 14 8.49 5.41 10.42
CA ARG A 14 9.63 6.24 10.86
C ARG A 14 9.31 7.73 11.01
N HIS A 15 8.18 8.20 10.47
CA HIS A 15 7.73 9.59 10.54
C HIS A 15 6.58 9.78 11.53
N LEU A 16 6.20 8.73 12.26
CA LEU A 16 5.22 8.86 13.34
C LEU A 16 5.72 9.85 14.38
N LYS A 17 4.81 10.73 14.82
CA LYS A 17 5.12 11.70 15.87
C LYS A 17 5.47 10.94 17.15
N GLN A 18 6.44 11.47 17.90
CA GLN A 18 6.98 10.79 19.09
C GLN A 18 5.90 10.43 20.12
N TYR A 19 4.87 11.26 20.29
CA TYR A 19 3.77 10.95 21.22
C TYR A 19 2.96 9.72 20.79
N VAL A 20 2.84 9.44 19.49
CA VAL A 20 2.15 8.25 18.97
C VAL A 20 2.96 6.99 19.30
N VAL A 21 4.27 7.05 19.06
CA VAL A 21 5.19 5.95 19.38
C VAL A 21 5.21 5.67 20.88
N HIS A 22 5.25 6.73 21.70
CA HIS A 22 5.21 6.62 23.16
C HIS A 22 3.93 5.94 23.67
N GLU A 23 2.76 6.36 23.18
CA GLU A 23 1.48 5.79 23.60
C GLU A 23 1.33 4.34 23.14
N LEU A 24 1.74 4.03 21.90
CA LEU A 24 1.85 2.65 21.43
C LEU A 24 2.79 1.83 22.31
N GLY A 25 3.90 2.43 22.75
CA GLY A 25 4.82 1.81 23.70
C GLY A 25 4.17 1.47 25.03
N ILE A 26 3.35 2.36 25.59
CA ILE A 26 2.58 2.09 26.82
C ILE A 26 1.66 0.88 26.60
N ILE A 27 0.86 0.90 25.53
CA ILE A 27 -0.14 -0.14 25.26
C ILE A 27 0.52 -1.49 24.98
N LEU A 28 1.56 -1.51 24.13
CA LEU A 28 2.15 -2.76 23.62
C LEU A 28 3.22 -3.35 24.54
N ASN A 29 3.86 -2.56 25.40
CA ASN A 29 4.83 -3.09 26.35
C ASN A 29 4.16 -3.73 27.58
N GLU A 30 2.92 -3.37 27.93
CA GLU A 30 2.22 -3.87 29.13
C GLU A 30 2.21 -5.41 29.22
N ARG A 31 2.02 -6.08 28.07
CA ARG A 31 1.94 -7.55 27.98
C ARG A 31 2.96 -8.15 27.01
N ASP A 32 4.04 -7.43 26.72
CA ASP A 32 4.99 -7.78 25.66
C ASP A 32 4.31 -8.03 24.30
N ASP A 33 3.19 -7.36 24.03
CA ASP A 33 2.36 -7.56 22.83
C ASP A 33 3.08 -7.12 21.55
N TRP A 34 4.10 -6.26 21.65
CA TRP A 34 5.03 -5.97 20.55
C TRP A 34 5.66 -7.24 19.96
N LYS A 35 5.86 -8.30 20.76
CA LYS A 35 6.40 -9.60 20.29
C LYS A 35 5.42 -10.30 19.35
N LYS A 36 4.10 -10.16 19.58
CA LYS A 36 3.05 -10.74 18.74
C LYS A 36 3.03 -10.10 17.36
N ILE A 37 3.26 -8.78 17.28
CA ILE A 37 3.39 -8.08 16.00
C ILE A 37 4.67 -8.54 15.31
N MET A 38 5.81 -8.45 16.01
CA MET A 38 7.12 -8.78 15.44
C MET A 38 7.18 -10.24 14.93
N SER A 39 6.44 -11.18 15.53
CA SER A 39 6.41 -12.58 15.10
C SER A 39 5.58 -12.85 13.83
N ILE A 40 4.73 -11.91 13.40
CA ILE A 40 3.84 -12.08 12.24
C ILE A 40 4.16 -11.15 11.07
N VAL A 41 5.05 -10.15 11.28
CA VAL A 41 5.49 -9.24 10.20
C VAL A 41 6.20 -10.03 9.11
N THR A 42 5.76 -9.84 7.86
CA THR A 42 6.39 -10.39 6.66
C THR A 42 7.33 -9.39 5.99
N VAL A 43 8.25 -9.88 5.16
CA VAL A 43 9.15 -9.02 4.38
C VAL A 43 8.34 -8.07 3.52
N ASP A 44 8.69 -6.77 3.54
CA ASP A 44 7.97 -5.69 2.83
C ASP A 44 6.45 -5.62 3.15
N CYS A 45 6.03 -6.22 4.27
CA CYS A 45 4.63 -6.50 4.66
C CYS A 45 3.78 -7.14 3.56
N ASP A 46 4.41 -7.91 2.68
CA ASP A 46 3.73 -8.71 1.67
C ASP A 46 3.28 -10.04 2.29
N PRO A 47 1.97 -10.35 2.32
CA PRO A 47 1.46 -11.59 2.92
C PRO A 47 1.99 -12.87 2.27
N LEU A 48 2.48 -12.80 1.03
CA LEU A 48 3.03 -13.94 0.29
C LEU A 48 4.52 -14.15 0.58
N LYS A 49 5.18 -13.18 1.22
CA LYS A 49 6.59 -13.26 1.59
C LYS A 49 6.78 -13.90 2.96
N PRO A 50 7.97 -14.48 3.23
CA PRO A 50 8.27 -15.05 4.54
C PRO A 50 8.23 -14.00 5.65
N LEU A 51 8.16 -14.51 6.89
CA LEU A 51 8.34 -13.69 8.09
C LEU A 51 9.67 -12.94 8.03
N LYS A 52 9.63 -11.66 8.41
CA LYS A 52 10.80 -10.79 8.44
C LYS A 52 11.72 -11.12 9.62
N TYR A 53 11.14 -11.48 10.77
CA TYR A 53 11.87 -11.67 12.01
C TYR A 53 11.82 -13.11 12.49
N SER A 54 12.92 -13.53 13.10
CA SER A 54 13.04 -14.79 13.82
C SER A 54 12.85 -14.61 15.33
N ALA A 55 12.69 -15.71 16.05
CA ALA A 55 12.68 -15.71 17.51
C ALA A 55 13.99 -15.17 18.13
N LYS A 56 15.12 -15.21 17.39
CA LYS A 56 16.38 -14.61 17.85
C LYS A 56 16.31 -13.09 17.83
N ASP A 57 15.71 -12.51 16.80
CA ASP A 57 15.56 -11.06 16.64
C ASP A 57 14.65 -10.48 17.73
N ILE A 58 13.55 -11.17 18.03
CA ILE A 58 12.67 -10.83 19.16
C ILE A 58 13.47 -10.78 20.48
N LYS A 59 14.33 -11.78 20.74
CA LYS A 59 15.19 -11.79 21.93
C LYS A 59 16.26 -10.71 21.93
N ILE A 60 16.67 -10.19 20.77
CA ILE A 60 17.61 -9.06 20.68
C ILE A 60 16.89 -7.78 21.12
N VAL A 61 15.70 -7.51 20.58
CA VAL A 61 14.88 -6.36 20.94
C VAL A 61 14.51 -6.39 22.42
N GLU A 62 14.09 -7.54 22.95
CA GLU A 62 13.73 -7.68 24.36
C GLU A 62 14.89 -7.32 25.30
N ARG A 63 16.10 -7.81 24.99
CA ARG A 63 17.30 -7.51 25.79
C ARG A 63 17.70 -6.04 25.69
N ALA A 64 17.57 -5.45 24.50
CA ALA A 64 17.88 -4.04 24.29
C ALA A 64 16.89 -3.13 25.04
N GLY A 65 15.59 -3.42 24.97
CA GLY A 65 14.57 -2.65 25.70
C GLY A 65 14.74 -2.74 27.21
N LYS A 66 15.04 -3.93 27.76
CA LYS A 66 15.32 -4.08 29.20
C LYS A 66 16.54 -3.28 29.68
N ARG A 67 17.53 -3.04 28.81
CA ARG A 67 18.75 -2.28 29.15
C ARG A 67 18.57 -0.78 29.07
N ASN A 68 17.65 -0.32 28.21
CA ASN A 68 17.43 1.10 27.93
C ASN A 68 16.13 1.61 28.60
N PHE A 69 15.55 0.83 29.51
CA PHE A 69 14.34 1.22 30.24
C PHE A 69 14.70 2.18 31.38
N PRO A 70 13.94 3.27 31.60
CA PRO A 70 12.66 3.62 30.97
C PRO A 70 12.75 4.48 29.71
N GLU A 71 13.95 4.92 29.30
CA GLU A 71 14.11 5.89 28.21
C GLU A 71 13.66 5.37 26.84
N ARG A 72 13.82 4.06 26.58
CA ARG A 72 13.47 3.43 25.31
C ARG A 72 12.98 2.00 25.51
N GLY A 73 11.68 1.78 25.29
CA GLY A 73 11.04 0.48 25.43
C GLY A 73 11.29 -0.47 24.26
N CYS A 74 10.81 -1.71 24.38
CA CYS A 74 10.93 -2.70 23.32
C CYS A 74 10.15 -2.30 22.06
N THR A 75 8.96 -1.72 22.24
CA THR A 75 8.14 -1.20 21.13
C THR A 75 8.86 -0.11 20.35
N ASP A 76 9.50 0.86 21.01
CA ASP A 76 10.26 1.93 20.37
C ASP A 76 11.40 1.36 19.51
N ILE A 77 12.17 0.43 20.08
CA ILE A 77 13.29 -0.23 19.38
C ILE A 77 12.78 -1.01 18.17
N PHE A 78 11.68 -1.74 18.34
CA PHE A 78 11.05 -2.49 17.27
C PHE A 78 10.55 -1.58 16.15
N LEU A 79 9.82 -0.52 16.45
CA LEU A 79 9.26 0.39 15.45
C LEU A 79 10.35 1.19 14.73
N ASP A 80 11.42 1.60 15.42
CA ASP A 80 12.55 2.28 14.80
C ASP A 80 13.29 1.40 13.79
N GLU A 81 13.52 0.12 14.12
CA GLU A 81 14.11 -0.81 13.16
C GLU A 81 13.12 -1.13 12.03
N TRP A 82 11.90 -1.51 12.37
CA TRP A 82 10.93 -1.96 11.38
C TRP A 82 10.59 -0.84 10.39
N GLY A 83 10.33 0.37 10.87
CA GLY A 83 10.00 1.54 10.06
C GLY A 83 11.14 1.96 9.13
N THR A 84 12.39 1.58 9.43
CA THR A 84 13.56 1.83 8.58
C THR A 84 14.03 0.60 7.81
N SER A 85 13.20 -0.44 7.74
CA SER A 85 13.53 -1.68 7.06
C SER A 85 12.86 -1.84 5.69
N GLY A 86 13.26 -2.88 4.94
CA GLY A 86 12.61 -3.30 3.69
C GLY A 86 12.90 -2.43 2.46
N ARG A 87 12.46 -2.92 1.29
CA ARG A 87 12.38 -2.15 0.04
C ARG A 87 11.12 -1.29 0.04
N ARG A 88 10.00 -1.84 0.51
CA ARG A 88 8.79 -1.08 0.81
C ARG A 88 8.82 -0.69 2.27
N ARG A 89 8.71 0.62 2.53
CA ARG A 89 8.71 1.15 3.89
C ARG A 89 7.35 0.85 4.54
N PRO A 90 7.33 0.29 5.76
CA PRO A 90 6.08 0.07 6.49
C PRO A 90 5.35 1.38 6.74
N ARG A 91 4.05 1.37 6.48
CA ARG A 91 3.13 2.49 6.70
C ARG A 91 2.26 2.25 7.93
N LEU A 92 1.55 3.27 8.38
CA LEU A 92 0.62 3.15 9.50
C LEU A 92 -0.50 2.14 9.21
N SER A 93 -0.97 2.04 7.96
CA SER A 93 -1.89 0.99 7.52
C SER A 93 -1.35 -0.43 7.72
N ASP A 94 -0.05 -0.65 7.48
CA ASP A 94 0.60 -1.95 7.71
C ASP A 94 0.62 -2.29 9.21
N LEU A 95 0.91 -1.30 10.06
CA LEU A 95 0.85 -1.47 11.51
C LEU A 95 -0.57 -1.84 11.97
N ILE A 96 -1.59 -1.13 11.49
CA ILE A 96 -3.00 -1.44 11.80
C ILE A 96 -3.36 -2.85 11.35
N MET A 97 -2.95 -3.26 10.15
CA MET A 97 -3.17 -4.61 9.63
C MET A 97 -2.59 -5.66 10.57
N PHE A 98 -1.33 -5.51 11.02
CA PHE A 98 -0.72 -6.48 11.93
C PHE A 98 -1.28 -6.41 13.35
N LEU A 99 -1.65 -5.23 13.85
CA LEU A 99 -2.33 -5.09 15.13
C LEU A 99 -3.65 -5.88 15.15
N LYS A 100 -4.47 -5.74 14.09
CA LYS A 100 -5.71 -6.50 13.93
C LYS A 100 -5.45 -7.99 13.78
N LYS A 101 -4.47 -8.37 12.95
CA LYS A 101 -4.10 -9.78 12.75
C LYS A 101 -3.57 -10.45 14.02
N ALA A 102 -2.97 -9.69 14.93
CA ALA A 102 -2.51 -10.14 16.24
C ALA A 102 -3.58 -10.00 17.35
N GLU A 103 -4.81 -9.61 17.01
CA GLU A 103 -5.92 -9.37 17.95
C GLU A 103 -5.59 -8.32 19.04
N LEU A 104 -4.74 -7.34 18.70
CA LEU A 104 -4.34 -6.24 19.57
C LEU A 104 -5.32 -5.07 19.43
N HIS A 105 -6.57 -5.33 19.83
CA HIS A 105 -7.70 -4.42 19.62
C HIS A 105 -7.49 -3.04 20.25
N GLN A 106 -6.89 -2.96 21.44
CA GLN A 106 -6.66 -1.68 22.13
C GLN A 106 -5.68 -0.78 21.35
N ALA A 107 -4.56 -1.34 20.88
CA ALA A 107 -3.59 -0.61 20.07
C ALA A 107 -4.16 -0.27 18.68
N ALA A 108 -4.90 -1.18 18.06
CA ALA A 108 -5.59 -0.90 16.79
C ALA A 108 -6.60 0.25 16.94
N ARG A 109 -7.45 0.22 17.97
CA ARG A 109 -8.41 1.29 18.30
C ARG A 109 -7.68 2.61 18.53
N TYR A 110 -6.61 2.61 19.31
CA TYR A 110 -5.82 3.81 19.55
C TYR A 110 -5.34 4.45 18.24
N VAL A 111 -4.76 3.65 17.34
CA VAL A 111 -4.29 4.18 16.06
C VAL A 111 -5.46 4.67 15.19
N GLU A 112 -6.54 3.91 15.10
CA GLU A 112 -7.66 4.27 14.23
C GLU A 112 -8.43 5.49 14.75
N VAL A 113 -8.73 5.54 16.04
CA VAL A 113 -9.61 6.55 16.63
C VAL A 113 -8.81 7.76 17.09
N ASP A 114 -7.77 7.54 17.88
CA ASP A 114 -7.07 8.64 18.54
C ASP A 114 -6.04 9.31 17.61
N VAL A 115 -5.38 8.52 16.74
CA VAL A 115 -4.35 9.01 15.80
C VAL A 115 -4.94 9.42 14.46
N LEU A 116 -5.71 8.54 13.82
CA LEU A 116 -6.30 8.78 12.49
C LEU A 116 -7.65 9.51 12.54
N LYS A 117 -8.21 9.73 13.74
CA LYS A 117 -9.51 10.39 13.93
C LYS A 117 -10.65 9.68 13.16
N LYS A 118 -10.55 8.36 12.99
CA LYS A 118 -11.65 7.56 12.45
C LYS A 118 -12.78 7.51 13.48
N PRO A 119 -14.04 7.50 13.02
CA PRO A 119 -15.16 7.25 13.91
C PRO A 119 -14.97 5.89 14.60
N GLU A 120 -15.25 5.82 15.90
CA GLU A 120 -15.34 4.54 16.60
C GLU A 120 -16.38 3.65 15.88
N SER A 121 -15.96 2.43 15.51
CA SER A 121 -16.72 1.44 14.73
C SER A 121 -18.24 1.38 15.06
N PRO A 122 -19.10 1.04 14.08
CA PRO A 122 -20.45 1.57 13.94
C PRO A 122 -21.41 0.96 14.95
N GLY A 123 -21.57 1.65 16.08
CA GLY A 123 -22.75 1.57 16.92
C GLY A 123 -23.88 2.43 16.36
N ASP A 124 -24.37 2.11 15.15
CA ASP A 124 -25.67 2.53 14.62
C ASP A 124 -25.95 4.05 14.61
N ASN A 125 -25.25 4.87 13.81
CA ASN A 125 -25.62 6.28 13.59
C ASN A 125 -24.76 7.02 12.54
N THR A 126 -25.46 7.87 11.80
CA THR A 126 -25.14 8.92 10.82
C THR A 126 -23.70 9.44 10.71
N GLU A 127 -22.92 9.55 11.80
CA GLU A 127 -21.57 10.15 11.80
C GLU A 127 -20.55 9.34 10.98
N ALA A 128 -20.63 8.00 10.96
CA ALA A 128 -19.71 7.20 10.15
C ALA A 128 -19.97 7.38 8.63
N ALA A 129 -21.23 7.61 8.25
CA ALA A 129 -21.61 7.89 6.87
C ALA A 129 -21.20 9.32 6.46
N GLU A 130 -21.34 10.28 7.36
CA GLU A 130 -20.86 11.66 7.16
C GLU A 130 -19.33 11.73 7.06
N TRP A 131 -18.61 11.01 7.91
CA TRP A 131 -17.15 10.89 7.83
C TRP A 131 -16.70 10.25 6.51
N LEU A 132 -17.36 9.18 6.06
CA LEU A 132 -17.06 8.58 4.75
C LEU A 132 -17.29 9.59 3.61
N GLN A 133 -18.36 10.37 3.67
CA GLN A 133 -18.63 11.43 2.68
C GLN A 133 -17.56 12.53 2.72
N GLU A 134 -17.13 12.97 3.90
CA GLU A 134 -16.07 13.96 4.06
C GLU A 134 -14.71 13.45 3.59
N VAL A 135 -14.36 12.19 3.89
CA VAL A 135 -13.10 11.57 3.41
C VAL A 135 -13.10 11.45 1.90
N ILE A 136 -14.20 10.99 1.29
CA ILE A 136 -14.34 10.94 -0.17
C ILE A 136 -14.18 12.34 -0.77
N GLN A 137 -14.84 13.36 -0.20
CA GLN A 137 -14.70 14.75 -0.68
C GLN A 137 -13.30 15.32 -0.49
N GLN A 138 -12.60 14.97 0.59
CA GLN A 138 -11.22 15.40 0.84
C GLN A 138 -10.22 14.65 -0.03
N GLU A 139 -10.43 13.36 -0.33
CA GLU A 139 -9.63 12.64 -1.33
C GLU A 139 -9.87 13.19 -2.74
N GLU A 140 -11.11 13.55 -3.09
CA GLU A 140 -11.45 14.24 -4.34
C GLU A 140 -10.83 15.65 -4.42
N ALA A 141 -10.77 16.38 -3.30
CA ALA A 141 -10.17 17.72 -3.21
C ALA A 141 -8.64 17.71 -3.15
N ASN A 142 -8.03 16.69 -2.53
CA ASN A 142 -6.57 16.53 -2.46
C ASN A 142 -6.00 15.89 -3.73
N ASN A 143 -6.79 15.11 -4.48
CA ASN A 143 -6.48 14.70 -5.85
C ASN A 143 -6.69 15.81 -6.88
N LYS A 144 -6.97 17.04 -6.44
CA LYS A 144 -7.02 18.24 -7.29
C LYS A 144 -5.63 18.79 -7.63
N THR A 145 -4.65 17.89 -7.73
CA THR A 145 -3.44 18.09 -8.53
C THR A 145 -3.68 17.38 -9.87
N GLU A 146 -4.27 18.12 -10.81
CA GLU A 146 -4.22 17.87 -12.25
C GLU A 146 -4.36 16.40 -12.74
N TYR A 147 -5.46 15.73 -12.39
CA TYR A 147 -5.98 14.65 -13.25
C TYR A 147 -7.06 15.22 -14.15
N ILE A 148 -6.65 15.68 -15.34
CA ILE A 148 -7.56 15.83 -16.47
C ILE A 148 -7.89 14.41 -16.92
N GLY A 149 -9.14 13.98 -16.72
CA GLY A 149 -9.68 12.77 -17.33
C GLY A 149 -10.36 11.85 -16.34
N GLU A 150 -11.68 11.86 -16.40
CA GLU A 150 -12.63 10.80 -16.08
C GLU A 150 -11.99 9.41 -15.91
N LEU A 151 -12.38 8.63 -14.89
CA LEU A 151 -11.89 7.28 -14.67
C LEU A 151 -12.35 6.36 -15.84
N ILE A 152 -11.59 6.33 -16.93
CA ILE A 152 -11.94 5.52 -18.11
C ILE A 152 -11.54 4.07 -17.82
N ALA A 153 -12.52 3.25 -17.45
CA ALA A 153 -12.35 1.81 -17.35
C ALA A 153 -12.38 1.17 -18.75
N PHE A 154 -11.40 0.32 -19.05
CA PHE A 154 -11.34 -0.48 -20.28
C PHE A 154 -11.52 -1.96 -19.95
N THR A 155 -12.31 -2.67 -20.76
CA THR A 155 -12.37 -4.13 -20.66
C THR A 155 -11.12 -4.76 -21.31
N PHE A 156 -10.79 -6.00 -20.96
CA PHE A 156 -9.73 -6.75 -21.64
C PHE A 156 -9.94 -6.78 -23.17
N CYS A 157 -11.19 -6.93 -23.62
CA CYS A 157 -11.53 -6.94 -25.03
C CYS A 157 -11.23 -5.60 -25.72
N ASP A 158 -11.36 -4.48 -25.01
CA ASP A 158 -11.01 -3.16 -25.53
C ASP A 158 -9.49 -3.03 -25.71
N LEU A 159 -8.71 -3.52 -24.74
CA LEU A 159 -7.24 -3.49 -24.78
C LEU A 159 -6.67 -4.47 -25.81
N GLU A 160 -7.24 -5.66 -25.91
CA GLU A 160 -6.87 -6.67 -26.90
C GLU A 160 -7.09 -6.14 -28.32
N ARG A 161 -8.25 -5.51 -28.58
CA ARG A 161 -8.51 -4.85 -29.86
C ARG A 161 -7.57 -3.68 -30.11
N ALA A 162 -7.34 -2.85 -29.10
CA ALA A 162 -6.49 -1.66 -29.24
C ALA A 162 -5.04 -2.04 -29.58
N THR A 163 -4.55 -3.16 -29.05
CA THR A 163 -3.17 -3.64 -29.21
C THR A 163 -2.97 -4.67 -30.33
N ASP A 164 -3.97 -4.90 -31.18
CA ASP A 164 -3.94 -5.92 -32.24
C ASP A 164 -3.61 -7.32 -31.67
N GLY A 165 -4.34 -7.72 -30.62
CA GLY A 165 -4.13 -8.98 -29.91
C GLY A 165 -2.79 -9.06 -29.19
N PHE A 166 -2.31 -7.94 -28.62
CA PHE A 166 -0.98 -7.83 -28.01
C PHE A 166 0.14 -8.24 -28.97
N ASN A 167 0.17 -7.61 -30.15
CA ASN A 167 1.10 -7.96 -31.21
C ASN A 167 2.57 -7.79 -30.77
N ARG A 168 3.24 -8.92 -30.52
CA ARG A 168 4.62 -9.02 -30.01
C ARG A 168 5.70 -8.51 -30.97
N LYS A 169 5.36 -8.20 -32.22
CA LYS A 169 6.33 -7.59 -33.14
C LYS A 169 6.70 -6.18 -32.65
N PRO A 170 7.94 -5.72 -32.85
CA PRO A 170 8.35 -4.39 -32.40
C PRO A 170 7.58 -3.26 -33.09
N TYR A 171 7.13 -2.28 -32.31
CA TYR A 171 6.63 -1.00 -32.81
C TYR A 171 7.81 -0.08 -33.21
N PRO A 172 7.68 0.79 -34.24
CA PRO A 172 6.57 0.89 -35.21
C PRO A 172 6.68 -0.09 -36.38
N ARG A 173 7.63 -1.04 -36.36
CA ARG A 173 7.90 -1.96 -37.47
C ARG A 173 6.94 -3.17 -37.47
N ARG A 174 5.70 -2.92 -37.93
CA ARG A 174 4.65 -3.94 -38.17
C ARG A 174 4.20 -4.69 -36.90
N GLY A 175 4.30 -4.05 -35.75
CA GLY A 175 3.87 -4.59 -34.48
C GLY A 175 3.63 -3.51 -33.45
N ASN A 176 3.23 -3.94 -32.26
CA ASN A 176 2.81 -3.04 -31.19
C ASN A 176 3.70 -3.13 -29.95
N LYS A 177 4.69 -4.02 -29.89
CA LYS A 177 5.58 -4.09 -28.72
C LYS A 177 6.48 -2.86 -28.63
N LEU A 178 6.35 -2.10 -27.55
CA LEU A 178 7.18 -0.95 -27.23
C LEU A 178 8.44 -1.35 -26.44
N GLY A 179 8.34 -2.35 -25.57
CA GLY A 179 9.47 -2.79 -24.75
C GLY A 179 9.14 -3.99 -23.85
N GLU A 180 10.16 -4.60 -23.27
CA GLU A 180 10.03 -5.70 -22.31
C GLU A 180 11.10 -5.55 -21.23
N GLY A 181 10.73 -5.83 -19.99
CA GLY A 181 11.65 -5.86 -18.85
C GLY A 181 11.19 -6.85 -17.80
N GLN A 182 11.81 -6.83 -16.62
CA GLN A 182 11.52 -7.75 -15.51
C GLN A 182 10.05 -7.72 -15.05
N PHE A 183 9.32 -6.67 -15.38
CA PHE A 183 7.93 -6.46 -14.99
C PHE A 183 6.93 -6.71 -16.14
N GLY A 184 7.35 -7.36 -17.22
CA GLY A 184 6.50 -7.72 -18.34
C GLY A 184 6.70 -6.90 -19.61
N THR A 185 5.79 -7.09 -20.56
CA THR A 185 5.85 -6.49 -21.90
C THR A 185 4.90 -5.31 -22.02
N VAL A 186 5.35 -4.22 -22.64
CA VAL A 186 4.55 -3.03 -22.93
C VAL A 186 4.21 -3.00 -24.43
N TYR A 187 2.93 -2.79 -24.73
CA TYR A 187 2.39 -2.68 -26.08
C TYR A 187 1.77 -1.31 -26.33
N TYR A 188 1.98 -0.77 -27.50
CA TYR A 188 1.22 0.32 -28.07
C TYR A 188 -0.20 -0.16 -28.40
N GLY A 189 -1.20 0.66 -28.08
CA GLY A 189 -2.57 0.42 -28.48
C GLY A 189 -3.25 1.68 -28.95
N LYS A 190 -4.27 1.54 -29.80
CA LYS A 190 -5.14 2.63 -30.23
C LYS A 190 -6.61 2.26 -30.03
N LEU A 191 -7.28 2.97 -29.14
CA LEU A 191 -8.68 2.76 -28.80
C LEU A 191 -9.61 3.21 -29.94
N LYS A 192 -10.88 2.79 -29.90
CA LYS A 192 -11.87 3.15 -30.92
C LYS A 192 -12.08 4.65 -31.08
N ASN A 193 -11.93 5.41 -30.00
CA ASN A 193 -12.01 6.87 -30.01
C ASN A 193 -10.73 7.54 -30.57
N GLY A 194 -9.75 6.76 -31.03
CA GLY A 194 -8.49 7.26 -31.57
C GLY A 194 -7.42 7.54 -30.51
N MET A 195 -7.74 7.38 -29.22
CA MET A 195 -6.79 7.58 -28.12
C MET A 195 -5.69 6.52 -28.17
N GLU A 196 -4.45 6.97 -28.12
CA GLU A 196 -3.27 6.11 -28.11
C GLU A 196 -2.87 5.80 -26.67
N ILE A 197 -2.57 4.54 -26.40
CA ILE A 197 -2.33 4.02 -25.05
C ILE A 197 -1.11 3.10 -25.04
N ALA A 198 -0.54 2.89 -23.86
CA ALA A 198 0.40 1.82 -23.62
C ALA A 198 -0.17 0.83 -22.62
N VAL A 199 -0.17 -0.45 -23.00
CA VAL A 199 -0.73 -1.55 -22.21
C VAL A 199 0.40 -2.46 -21.76
N LYS A 200 0.54 -2.63 -20.44
CA LYS A 200 1.56 -3.51 -19.85
C LYS A 200 0.94 -4.83 -19.43
N THR A 201 1.49 -5.94 -19.91
CA THR A 201 1.08 -7.29 -19.55
C THR A 201 2.08 -7.91 -18.58
N LEU A 202 1.62 -8.47 -17.46
CA LEU A 202 2.46 -9.23 -16.53
C LEU A 202 2.63 -10.67 -17.06
N GLU A 203 3.87 -11.13 -17.26
CA GLU A 203 4.12 -12.54 -17.64
C GLU A 203 4.25 -13.41 -16.39
N ASN A 204 3.28 -14.31 -16.16
CA ASN A 204 3.45 -15.45 -15.25
C ASN A 204 3.60 -16.75 -16.06
N ASN A 205 4.61 -17.55 -15.73
CA ASN A 205 5.04 -18.76 -16.43
C ASN A 205 3.91 -19.76 -16.77
N ALA A 206 3.86 -20.15 -18.06
CA ALA A 206 3.50 -21.45 -18.61
C ALA A 206 2.25 -22.18 -18.06
N ASN A 207 1.07 -21.86 -18.62
CA ASN A 207 0.05 -22.78 -19.15
C ASN A 207 -1.30 -22.06 -19.21
N TYR A 208 -1.62 -21.42 -20.34
CA TYR A 208 -2.97 -20.92 -20.60
C TYR A 208 -3.41 -21.29 -22.02
N SER A 209 -3.64 -22.58 -22.22
CA SER A 209 -4.62 -23.07 -23.19
C SER A 209 -5.81 -23.61 -22.40
N SER A 210 -6.53 -22.70 -21.73
CA SER A 210 -7.94 -22.80 -21.30
C SER A 210 -8.18 -21.89 -20.09
N LEU A 211 -9.28 -21.16 -20.15
CA LEU A 211 -9.97 -20.45 -19.05
C LEU A 211 -9.50 -19.02 -18.70
N ASN A 212 -10.34 -18.10 -19.20
CA ASN A 212 -10.98 -16.96 -18.52
C ASN A 212 -10.15 -15.71 -18.14
N SER A 213 -10.51 -14.61 -18.82
CA SER A 213 -10.70 -13.19 -18.44
C SER A 213 -10.02 -12.52 -17.22
N ASP A 214 -9.38 -13.21 -16.28
CA ASP A 214 -9.23 -12.67 -14.93
C ASP A 214 -7.79 -12.28 -14.55
N ASN A 215 -6.81 -12.41 -15.46
CA ASN A 215 -5.39 -12.31 -15.11
C ASN A 215 -4.62 -11.16 -15.78
N THR A 216 -5.31 -10.08 -16.16
CA THR A 216 -4.60 -8.84 -16.56
C THR A 216 -4.91 -7.75 -15.55
N GLU A 217 -4.10 -7.65 -14.49
CA GLU A 217 -3.89 -6.36 -13.85
C GLU A 217 -3.24 -5.44 -14.88
N ALA A 218 -4.07 -4.70 -15.62
CA ALA A 218 -3.61 -3.55 -16.38
C ALA A 218 -3.20 -2.48 -15.37
N ALA A 219 -1.96 -2.55 -14.89
CA ALA A 219 -1.36 -1.44 -14.17
C ALA A 219 -1.30 -0.24 -15.14
N MET A 220 -2.31 0.62 -15.03
CA MET A 220 -2.42 1.87 -15.74
C MET A 220 -1.28 2.78 -15.26
N ILE A 221 -0.19 2.86 -16.02
CA ILE A 221 0.65 4.06 -16.01
C ILE A 221 0.05 4.92 -17.10
N PRO A 222 -0.59 6.07 -16.81
CA PRO A 222 -0.84 7.06 -17.83
C PRO A 222 0.53 7.40 -18.41
N ILE A 223 0.83 6.90 -19.61
CA ILE A 223 1.94 7.43 -20.37
C ILE A 223 1.50 8.84 -20.74
N LEU A 224 2.01 9.78 -19.95
CA LEU A 224 2.12 11.18 -20.29
C LEU A 224 2.45 11.28 -21.77
N LEU A 225 1.57 12.01 -22.46
CA LEU A 225 1.76 12.67 -23.73
C LEU A 225 3.16 12.46 -24.34
N PHE A 226 3.21 11.76 -25.47
CA PHE A 226 4.20 12.10 -26.49
C PHE A 226 3.92 13.56 -26.93
N GLU A 227 4.43 14.52 -26.16
CA GLU A 227 4.69 15.85 -26.72
C GLU A 227 5.93 15.71 -27.60
N ASN A 228 5.69 15.72 -28.91
CA ASN A 228 6.74 15.94 -29.89
C ASN A 228 7.16 17.41 -29.78
N GLU A 229 8.43 17.66 -29.46
CA GLU A 229 9.15 18.79 -30.04
C GLU A 229 9.86 18.33 -31.33
#